data_AF-A0A9E8D9K5-F1
#
_entry.id   AF-A0A9E8D9K5-F1
#
_cell.length_a   1.000
_cell.length_b   1.000
_cell.length_c   1.000
_cell.angle_alpha   90.00
_cell.angle_beta   90.00
_cell.angle_gamma   90.00
#
_symmetry.space_group_name_H-M   'P 1'
#
loop_
_entity.id
_entity.type
_entity.pdbx_description
1 polymer ?
#
loop_
_entity_poly.entity_id
_entity_poly.type
_entity_poly.pdbx_seq_one_letter_code
_entity_poly.pdbx_strand_id
1 'polypeptide(L)'
;MHLSAKMLPTITFSTVWLLAAICRAEQKTTTDCSKLPKSIAPQSCCRFPEPFQNPILNECYNLHSDIGQCFVECLFNRSGICRQGKCSYQRAIDYLEREIALQQSAFKDIYKRAFKKCIAKANDVLGNIVKRFSRHGCHPLPEIIRFCVRNEMFTSCPKSYWNDKVAGCSKKRDFIRNCIKDN
;
A
#
# COMPACT_ATOMS: atom_id res chain seq x y z
N MET A 1 49.68 64.48 17.38
CA MET A 1 48.87 64.05 18.55
C MET A 1 47.47 63.72 18.03
N HIS A 2 47.15 62.42 17.89
CA HIS A 2 46.07 61.69 18.61
C HIS A 2 44.64 62.17 18.25
N LEU A 3 43.61 61.37 17.99
CA LEU A 3 43.36 59.92 17.87
C LEU A 3 41.95 59.77 17.21
N SER A 4 41.67 58.59 16.66
CA SER A 4 40.43 58.18 15.96
C SER A 4 39.17 58.07 16.84
N ALA A 5 37.97 58.30 16.28
CA ALA A 5 36.71 57.73 16.76
C ALA A 5 35.71 57.48 15.61
N LYS A 6 35.31 56.21 15.46
CA LYS A 6 34.29 55.68 14.53
C LYS A 6 32.88 55.99 15.05
N MET A 7 31.88 56.14 14.17
CA MET A 7 30.56 55.55 14.42
C MET A 7 29.77 55.30 13.12
N LEU A 8 29.39 54.03 12.94
CA LEU A 8 28.59 53.45 11.85
C LEU A 8 27.10 53.63 12.19
N PRO A 9 26.18 53.92 11.25
CA PRO A 9 24.76 53.88 11.56
C PRO A 9 24.24 52.44 11.50
N THR A 10 23.60 52.06 12.60
CA THR A 10 22.97 50.78 12.93
C THR A 10 21.85 50.44 11.95
N ILE A 11 22.07 49.44 11.09
CA ILE A 11 21.02 48.85 10.25
C ILE A 11 20.12 48.00 11.15
N THR A 12 18.85 48.38 11.18
CA THR A 12 17.81 47.88 12.08
C THR A 12 17.51 46.39 11.82
N PHE A 13 17.57 45.60 12.90
CA PHE A 13 17.38 44.14 12.96
C PHE A 13 15.97 43.62 12.57
N SER A 14 15.07 44.49 12.11
CA SER A 14 13.64 44.17 11.95
C SER A 14 13.25 43.66 10.56
N THR A 15 14.09 43.81 9.53
CA THR A 15 13.78 43.37 8.15
C THR A 15 14.16 41.91 7.87
N VAL A 16 14.99 41.29 8.71
CA VAL A 16 15.43 39.90 8.54
C VAL A 16 14.32 38.89 8.90
N TRP A 17 13.36 39.28 9.74
CA TRP A 17 12.27 38.39 10.17
C TRP A 17 11.16 38.20 9.13
N LEU A 18 10.96 39.14 8.19
CA LEU A 18 9.93 38.99 7.16
C LEU A 18 10.35 38.08 5.99
N LEU A 19 11.65 37.93 5.72
CA LEU A 19 12.14 37.06 4.64
C LEU A 19 12.25 35.58 5.05
N ALA A 20 12.31 35.28 6.35
CA ALA A 20 12.34 33.90 6.83
C ALA A 20 10.99 33.16 6.66
N ALA A 21 9.89 33.89 6.48
CA ALA A 21 8.56 33.29 6.29
C ALA A 21 8.30 32.78 4.86
N ILE A 22 9.06 33.28 3.86
CA ILE A 22 8.88 32.91 2.45
C ILE A 22 9.74 31.70 2.06
N CYS A 23 10.77 31.37 2.86
CA CYS A 23 11.57 30.16 2.72
C CYS A 23 11.05 28.98 3.56
N ARG A 24 9.73 28.79 3.69
CA ARG A 24 9.20 27.43 3.86
C ARG A 24 9.28 26.72 2.52
N ALA A 25 10.51 26.50 2.06
CA ALA A 25 10.82 25.52 1.04
C ALA A 25 10.11 24.24 1.44
N GLU A 26 9.34 23.66 0.52
CA GLU A 26 8.89 22.29 0.63
C GLU A 26 10.09 21.45 1.04
N GLN A 27 10.11 20.99 2.28
CA GLN A 27 11.08 20.01 2.71
C GLN A 27 10.63 18.70 2.06
N LYS A 28 10.93 18.57 0.77
CA LYS A 28 10.74 17.37 -0.02
C LYS A 28 11.72 16.37 0.56
N THR A 29 11.27 15.63 1.56
CA THR A 29 12.03 14.55 2.19
C THR A 29 12.38 13.55 1.11
N THR A 30 13.59 13.68 0.55
CA THR A 30 14.11 12.76 -0.45
C THR A 30 14.17 11.37 0.17
N THR A 31 13.33 10.45 -0.31
CA THR A 31 13.28 9.08 0.19
C THR A 31 14.56 8.35 -0.21
N ASP A 32 15.33 7.87 0.75
CA ASP A 32 16.54 7.06 0.51
C ASP A 32 16.14 5.63 0.08
N CYS A 33 16.22 5.35 -1.22
CA CYS A 33 15.88 4.05 -1.79
C CYS A 33 16.93 2.95 -1.55
N SER A 34 18.10 3.30 -1.03
CA SER A 34 19.17 2.32 -0.72
C SER A 34 18.93 1.62 0.61
N LYS A 35 18.05 2.16 1.46
CA LYS A 35 17.77 1.63 2.80
C LYS A 35 16.35 1.09 2.90
N LEU A 36 16.25 -0.23 2.92
CA LEU A 36 14.97 -0.91 3.12
C LEU A 36 14.36 -0.52 4.49
N PRO A 37 13.08 -0.10 4.53
CA PRO A 37 12.39 0.14 5.79
C PRO A 37 12.27 -1.14 6.62
N LYS A 38 12.19 -0.98 7.96
CA LYS A 38 11.85 -2.10 8.85
C LYS A 38 10.51 -2.72 8.43
N SER A 39 10.40 -4.05 8.59
CA SER A 39 9.15 -4.75 8.33
C SER A 39 8.08 -4.30 9.32
N ILE A 40 6.95 -3.84 8.80
CA ILE A 40 5.78 -3.38 9.56
C ILE A 40 4.55 -3.99 8.90
N ALA A 41 3.64 -4.58 9.68
CA ALA A 41 2.40 -5.12 9.15
C ALA A 41 1.56 -3.99 8.51
N PRO A 42 1.15 -4.08 7.23
CA PRO A 42 0.38 -3.01 6.59
C PRO A 42 -0.89 -2.62 7.35
N GLN A 43 -1.54 -3.60 7.99
CA GLN A 43 -2.76 -3.42 8.77
C GLN A 43 -2.55 -2.63 10.07
N SER A 44 -1.35 -2.63 10.66
CA SER A 44 -1.07 -1.79 11.85
C SER A 44 -0.99 -0.31 11.48
N CYS A 45 -0.67 0.00 10.22
CA CYS A 45 -0.60 1.35 9.68
C CYS A 45 -1.90 1.82 9.04
N CYS A 46 -2.62 0.92 8.35
CA CYS A 46 -3.85 1.24 7.63
C CYS A 46 -4.93 0.21 7.94
N ARG A 47 -6.04 0.68 8.52
CA ARG A 47 -7.19 -0.16 8.89
C ARG A 47 -8.12 -0.41 7.69
N PHE A 48 -7.60 -1.01 6.62
CA PHE A 48 -8.45 -1.45 5.50
C PHE A 48 -9.18 -2.75 5.83
N PRO A 49 -10.45 -2.92 5.42
CA PRO A 49 -11.24 -4.13 5.71
C PRO A 49 -10.73 -5.32 4.89
N GLU A 50 -10.89 -6.55 5.38
CA GLU A 50 -10.67 -7.76 4.58
C GLU A 50 -11.75 -7.85 3.49
N PRO A 51 -11.39 -8.05 2.20
CA PRO A 51 -12.38 -8.07 1.13
C PRO A 51 -13.20 -9.36 1.11
N PHE A 52 -12.69 -10.46 1.68
CA PHE A 52 -13.42 -11.71 1.81
C PHE A 52 -14.17 -11.73 3.13
N GLN A 53 -15.48 -12.02 3.09
CA GLN A 53 -16.35 -12.05 4.27
C GLN A 53 -16.77 -13.49 4.62
N ASN A 54 -17.41 -13.65 5.78
CA ASN A 54 -18.06 -14.92 6.12
C ASN A 54 -19.26 -15.17 5.20
N PRO A 55 -19.50 -16.41 4.71
CA PRO A 55 -18.93 -17.69 5.19
C PRO A 55 -17.59 -18.11 4.58
N ILE A 56 -17.10 -17.44 3.52
CA ILE A 56 -15.91 -17.86 2.76
C ILE A 56 -14.65 -17.95 3.65
N LEU A 57 -14.44 -16.94 4.51
CA LEU A 57 -13.29 -16.94 5.43
C LEU A 57 -13.28 -18.18 6.33
N ASN A 58 -14.40 -18.45 7.01
CA ASN A 58 -14.51 -19.58 7.93
C ASN A 58 -14.30 -20.93 7.23
N GLU A 59 -14.87 -21.10 6.03
CA GLU A 59 -14.67 -22.31 5.25
C GLU A 59 -13.18 -22.53 4.93
N CYS A 60 -12.49 -21.51 4.45
CA CYS A 60 -11.08 -21.62 4.09
C CYS A 60 -10.16 -21.80 5.31
N TYR A 61 -10.50 -21.24 6.48
CA TYR A 61 -9.78 -21.51 7.72
C TYR A 61 -9.93 -22.96 8.19
N ASN A 62 -11.10 -23.56 8.00
CA ASN A 62 -11.34 -24.96 8.36
C ASN A 62 -10.57 -25.92 7.44
N LEU A 63 -10.35 -25.55 6.18
CA LEU A 63 -9.64 -26.37 5.20
C LEU A 63 -8.11 -26.22 5.29
N HIS A 64 -7.61 -25.08 5.76
CA HIS A 64 -6.19 -24.75 5.74
C HIS A 64 -5.75 -24.15 7.09
N SER A 65 -4.90 -24.88 7.80
CA SER A 65 -4.37 -24.45 9.10
C SER A 65 -3.31 -23.34 8.99
N ASP A 66 -2.66 -23.21 7.83
CA ASP A 66 -1.73 -22.14 7.51
C ASP A 66 -2.34 -21.06 6.61
N ILE A 67 -2.04 -19.78 6.90
CA ILE A 67 -2.47 -18.64 6.07
C ILE A 67 -1.48 -18.47 4.90
N GLY A 68 -1.32 -19.51 4.10
CA GLY A 68 -0.41 -19.60 2.94
C GLY A 68 -1.13 -19.61 1.59
N GLN A 69 -0.47 -20.17 0.57
CA GLN A 69 -0.99 -20.21 -0.82
C GLN A 69 -2.35 -20.89 -0.93
N CYS A 70 -2.51 -22.04 -0.28
CA CYS A 70 -3.75 -22.82 -0.36
C CYS A 70 -4.94 -22.09 0.28
N PHE A 71 -4.71 -21.43 1.42
CA PHE A 71 -5.73 -20.59 2.05
C PHE A 71 -6.15 -19.46 1.11
N VAL A 72 -5.20 -18.74 0.49
CA VAL A 72 -5.54 -17.63 -0.41
C VAL A 72 -6.18 -18.14 -1.71
N GLU A 73 -5.73 -19.26 -2.25
CA GLU A 73 -6.37 -19.90 -3.40
C GLU A 73 -7.83 -20.29 -3.08
N CYS A 74 -8.09 -20.85 -1.90
CA CYS A 74 -9.45 -21.14 -1.43
C CYS A 74 -10.32 -19.88 -1.46
N LEU A 75 -9.86 -18.76 -0.87
CA LEU A 75 -10.61 -17.50 -0.84
C LEU A 75 -10.98 -17.02 -2.25
N PHE A 76 -10.01 -17.04 -3.17
CA PHE A 76 -10.21 -16.56 -4.54
C PHE A 76 -11.07 -17.51 -5.40
N ASN A 77 -11.01 -18.81 -5.14
CA ASN A 77 -11.86 -19.80 -5.82
C ASN A 77 -13.31 -19.71 -5.30
N ARG A 78 -13.51 -19.62 -3.98
CA ARG A 78 -14.84 -19.53 -3.35
C ARG A 78 -15.55 -18.22 -3.66
N SER A 79 -14.82 -17.10 -3.71
CA SER A 79 -15.35 -15.81 -4.18
C SER A 79 -15.66 -15.79 -5.68
N GLY A 80 -15.15 -16.77 -6.44
CA GLY A 80 -15.31 -16.86 -7.89
C GLY A 80 -14.35 -15.99 -8.69
N ILE A 81 -13.48 -15.20 -8.03
CA ILE A 81 -12.50 -14.32 -8.67
C ILE A 81 -11.53 -15.11 -9.56
N CYS A 82 -11.09 -16.27 -9.07
CA CYS A 82 -10.27 -17.22 -9.81
C CYS A 82 -11.02 -18.53 -10.06
N ARG A 83 -10.72 -19.17 -11.19
CA ARG A 83 -11.23 -20.49 -11.57
C ARG A 83 -10.12 -21.20 -12.34
N GLN A 84 -9.77 -22.42 -11.92
CA GLN A 84 -8.76 -23.25 -12.60
C GLN A 84 -7.44 -22.49 -12.88
N GLY A 85 -6.91 -21.81 -11.85
CA GLY A 85 -5.65 -21.06 -11.96
C GLY A 85 -5.71 -19.77 -12.78
N LYS A 86 -6.89 -19.36 -13.26
CA LYS A 86 -7.09 -18.10 -14.00
C LYS A 86 -7.94 -17.13 -13.20
N CYS A 87 -7.46 -15.90 -13.07
CA CYS A 87 -8.16 -14.81 -12.36
C CYS A 87 -8.54 -13.71 -13.35
N SER A 88 -9.70 -13.08 -13.16
CA SER A 88 -10.16 -12.00 -14.06
C SER A 88 -10.67 -10.81 -13.30
N TYR A 89 -10.40 -9.62 -13.82
CA TYR A 89 -10.89 -8.38 -13.24
C TYR A 89 -12.42 -8.33 -13.16
N GLN A 90 -13.14 -8.78 -14.19
CA GLN A 90 -14.61 -8.76 -14.18
C GLN A 90 -15.18 -9.54 -12.99
N ARG A 91 -14.75 -10.78 -12.78
CA ARG A 91 -15.18 -11.59 -11.62
C ARG A 91 -14.81 -10.98 -10.28
N ALA A 92 -13.69 -10.25 -10.20
CA ALA A 92 -13.33 -9.49 -9.01
C ALA A 92 -14.33 -8.36 -8.75
N ILE A 93 -14.74 -7.61 -9.78
CA ILE A 93 -15.76 -6.57 -9.65
C ILE A 93 -17.10 -7.16 -9.26
N ASP A 94 -17.54 -8.24 -9.93
CA ASP A 94 -18.80 -8.90 -9.60
C ASP A 94 -18.83 -9.33 -8.12
N TYR A 95 -17.71 -9.85 -7.61
CA TYR A 95 -17.57 -10.19 -6.20
C TYR A 95 -17.67 -8.96 -5.29
N LEU A 96 -16.83 -7.94 -5.53
CA LEU A 96 -16.80 -6.73 -4.70
C LEU A 96 -18.15 -6.00 -4.65
N GLU A 97 -18.93 -6.04 -5.73
CA GLU A 97 -20.25 -5.41 -5.81
C GLU A 97 -21.32 -6.13 -5.00
N ARG A 98 -21.17 -7.43 -4.74
CA ARG A 98 -22.06 -8.18 -3.84
C ARG A 98 -21.72 -7.99 -2.37
N GLU A 99 -20.48 -7.61 -2.05
CA GLU A 99 -20.01 -7.45 -0.68
C GLU A 99 -20.44 -6.11 -0.07
N ILE A 100 -21.59 -6.10 0.62
CA ILE A 100 -22.22 -4.91 1.21
C ILE A 100 -21.25 -4.13 2.12
N ALA A 101 -20.46 -4.83 2.95
CA ALA A 101 -19.49 -4.20 3.86
C ALA A 101 -18.43 -3.38 3.11
N LEU A 102 -18.03 -3.82 1.91
CA LEU A 102 -17.11 -3.06 1.07
C LEU A 102 -17.80 -1.88 0.39
N GLN A 103 -19.07 -2.04 -0.02
CA GLN A 103 -19.83 -0.98 -0.69
C GLN A 103 -19.98 0.28 0.17
N GLN A 104 -20.08 0.12 1.48
CA GLN A 104 -20.18 1.23 2.44
C GLN A 104 -18.81 1.77 2.89
N SER A 105 -17.71 1.15 2.45
CA SER A 105 -16.36 1.52 2.87
C SER A 105 -15.73 2.58 1.97
N ALA A 106 -14.88 3.42 2.54
CA ALA A 106 -14.00 4.33 1.77
C ALA A 106 -12.99 3.58 0.87
N PHE A 107 -12.93 2.25 0.96
CA PHE A 107 -12.01 1.40 0.21
C PHE A 107 -12.62 0.79 -1.04
N LYS A 108 -13.93 0.93 -1.30
CA LYS A 108 -14.61 0.34 -2.47
C LYS A 108 -13.83 0.60 -3.77
N ASP A 109 -13.60 1.87 -4.10
CA ASP A 109 -12.96 2.22 -5.37
C ASP A 109 -11.46 1.93 -5.36
N ILE A 110 -10.84 1.93 -4.17
CA ILE A 110 -9.44 1.53 -4.01
C ILE A 110 -9.30 0.04 -4.36
N TYR A 111 -10.18 -0.83 -3.84
CA TYR A 111 -10.22 -2.24 -4.18
C TYR A 111 -10.45 -2.46 -5.68
N LYS A 112 -11.43 -1.78 -6.28
CA LYS A 112 -11.70 -1.88 -7.72
C LYS A 112 -10.46 -1.54 -8.55
N ARG A 113 -9.76 -0.43 -8.25
CA ARG A 113 -8.52 -0.06 -8.95
C ARG A 113 -7.38 -1.05 -8.69
N ALA A 114 -7.22 -1.49 -7.44
CA ALA A 114 -6.18 -2.44 -7.05
C ALA A 114 -6.34 -3.77 -7.78
N PHE A 115 -7.54 -4.37 -7.78
CA PHE A 115 -7.78 -5.62 -8.49
C PHE A 115 -7.56 -5.48 -10.00
N LYS A 116 -7.95 -4.35 -10.61
CA LYS A 116 -7.66 -4.09 -12.03
C LYS A 116 -6.16 -4.15 -12.32
N LYS A 117 -5.38 -3.38 -11.56
CA LYS A 117 -3.93 -3.28 -11.71
C LYS A 117 -3.25 -4.62 -11.43
N CYS A 118 -3.56 -5.24 -10.29
CA CYS A 118 -2.88 -6.42 -9.81
C CYS A 118 -3.18 -7.67 -10.64
N ILE A 119 -4.42 -7.84 -11.12
CA ILE A 119 -4.75 -8.98 -11.99
C ILE A 119 -4.07 -8.82 -13.36
N ALA A 120 -4.06 -7.61 -13.94
CA ALA A 120 -3.36 -7.37 -15.20
C ALA A 120 -1.85 -7.67 -15.06
N LYS A 121 -1.19 -7.07 -14.07
CA LYS A 121 0.24 -7.30 -13.81
C LYS A 121 0.56 -8.76 -13.50
N ALA A 122 -0.30 -9.42 -12.74
CA ALA A 122 -0.12 -10.84 -12.44
C ALA A 122 -0.27 -11.69 -13.71
N ASN A 123 -1.24 -11.42 -14.58
CA ASN A 123 -1.38 -12.17 -15.82
C ASN A 123 -0.22 -11.91 -16.82
N ASP A 124 0.31 -10.68 -16.87
CA ASP A 124 1.42 -10.29 -17.75
C ASP A 124 2.76 -10.89 -17.32
N VAL A 125 3.02 -10.94 -16.01
CA VAL A 125 4.31 -11.41 -15.45
C VAL A 125 4.34 -12.93 -15.24
N LEU A 126 3.19 -13.61 -15.18
CA LEU A 126 3.07 -14.92 -14.55
C LEU A 126 2.50 -16.02 -15.45
N GLY A 127 2.96 -16.10 -16.69
CA GLY A 127 2.81 -17.29 -17.54
C GLY A 127 3.48 -18.55 -16.91
N ASN A 128 4.21 -19.34 -17.69
CA ASN A 128 4.77 -20.62 -17.24
C ASN A 128 5.69 -20.56 -15.99
N ILE A 129 6.17 -19.37 -15.61
CA ILE A 129 7.04 -19.16 -14.45
C ILE A 129 6.31 -19.37 -13.13
N VAL A 130 5.00 -19.10 -13.05
CA VAL A 130 4.29 -19.14 -11.76
C VAL A 130 4.17 -20.54 -11.18
N LYS A 131 4.11 -21.57 -12.01
CA LYS A 131 4.11 -22.97 -11.53
C LYS A 131 5.33 -23.29 -10.65
N ARG A 132 6.47 -22.63 -10.87
CA ARG A 132 7.69 -22.81 -10.06
C ARG A 132 7.56 -22.28 -8.63
N PHE A 133 6.61 -21.39 -8.39
CA PHE A 133 6.33 -20.83 -7.07
C PHE A 133 5.19 -21.55 -6.33
N SER A 134 4.66 -22.62 -6.92
CA SER A 134 3.62 -23.42 -6.28
C SER A 134 4.16 -24.07 -5.01
N ARG A 135 3.43 -23.91 -3.91
CA ARG A 135 3.70 -24.55 -2.63
C ARG A 135 2.52 -25.43 -2.27
N HIS A 136 2.81 -26.63 -1.79
CA HIS A 136 1.79 -27.61 -1.38
C HIS A 136 0.76 -27.95 -2.47
N GLY A 137 1.14 -27.83 -3.76
CA GLY A 137 0.26 -28.12 -4.90
C GLY A 137 -0.75 -27.01 -5.23
N CYS A 138 -0.71 -25.89 -4.50
CA CYS A 138 -1.64 -24.78 -4.68
C CYS A 138 -1.14 -23.78 -5.71
N HIS A 139 -2.06 -23.15 -6.42
CA HIS A 139 -1.73 -22.18 -7.46
C HIS A 139 -1.25 -20.87 -6.81
N PRO A 140 -0.08 -20.31 -7.20
CA PRO A 140 0.48 -19.15 -6.50
C PRO A 140 -0.12 -17.80 -6.94
N LEU A 141 -0.83 -17.78 -8.07
CA LEU A 141 -1.43 -16.55 -8.63
C LEU A 141 -2.36 -15.79 -7.64
N PRO A 142 -3.31 -16.44 -6.94
CA PRO A 142 -4.12 -15.79 -5.89
C PRO A 142 -3.30 -15.10 -4.80
N GLU A 143 -2.24 -15.74 -4.29
CA GLU A 143 -1.37 -15.15 -3.25
C GLU A 143 -0.68 -13.89 -3.76
N ILE A 144 -0.14 -13.93 -4.98
CA ILE A 144 0.54 -12.80 -5.62
C ILE A 144 -0.44 -11.63 -5.82
N ILE A 145 -1.65 -11.90 -6.31
CA ILE A 145 -2.69 -10.88 -6.48
C ILE A 145 -3.06 -10.28 -5.12
N ARG A 146 -3.30 -11.12 -4.09
CA ARG A 146 -3.65 -10.64 -2.75
C ARG A 146 -2.54 -9.79 -2.12
N PHE A 147 -1.28 -10.16 -2.33
CA PHE A 147 -0.14 -9.36 -1.88
C PHE A 147 -0.12 -7.99 -2.57
N CYS A 148 -0.28 -7.95 -3.89
CA CYS A 148 -0.36 -6.71 -4.66
C CYS A 148 -1.53 -5.82 -4.20
N VAL A 149 -2.74 -6.38 -4.07
CA VAL A 149 -3.93 -5.62 -3.63
C VAL A 149 -3.73 -5.02 -2.24
N ARG A 150 -3.14 -5.77 -1.30
CA ARG A 150 -2.84 -5.25 0.05
C ARG A 150 -1.81 -4.10 0.03
N ASN A 151 -0.83 -4.14 -0.88
CA ASN A 151 0.09 -3.03 -1.06
C ASN A 151 -0.63 -1.80 -1.61
N GLU A 152 -1.53 -1.96 -2.58
CA GLU A 152 -2.36 -0.86 -3.09
C GLU A 152 -3.26 -0.27 -1.99
N MET A 153 -3.84 -1.09 -1.11
CA MET A 153 -4.62 -0.59 0.04
C MET A 153 -3.77 0.23 0.99
N PHE A 154 -2.55 -0.24 1.26
CA PHE A 154 -1.61 0.44 2.14
C PHE A 154 -1.13 1.78 1.55
N THR A 155 -0.73 1.79 0.27
CA THR A 155 -0.22 2.99 -0.38
C THR A 155 -1.32 3.98 -0.72
N SER A 156 -2.57 3.55 -0.90
CA SER A 156 -3.71 4.43 -1.17
C SER A 156 -4.59 4.68 0.07
N CYS A 157 -4.11 4.31 1.26
CA CYS A 157 -4.88 4.39 2.49
C CYS A 157 -5.43 5.81 2.77
N PRO A 158 -6.75 5.96 2.97
CA PRO A 158 -7.32 7.25 3.34
C PRO A 158 -6.84 7.69 4.73
N LYS A 159 -6.70 9.02 4.92
CA LYS A 159 -6.16 9.60 6.17
C LYS A 159 -6.92 9.16 7.42
N SER A 160 -8.25 9.03 7.35
CA SER A 160 -9.09 8.60 8.50
C SER A 160 -8.86 7.15 8.95
N TYR A 161 -8.26 6.31 8.09
CA TYR A 161 -7.95 4.91 8.39
C TYR A 161 -6.47 4.69 8.68
N TRP A 162 -5.66 5.73 8.54
CA TRP A 162 -4.23 5.70 8.78
C TRP A 162 -3.91 5.87 10.27
N ASN A 163 -2.91 5.14 10.76
CA ASN A 163 -2.47 5.17 12.14
C ASN A 163 -1.08 5.82 12.25
N ASP A 164 -1.06 7.12 12.49
CA ASP A 164 0.19 7.89 12.66
C ASP A 164 0.96 7.58 13.94
N LYS A 165 0.37 6.83 14.88
CA LYS A 165 1.04 6.43 16.13
C LYS A 165 2.03 5.30 15.93
N VAL A 166 1.94 4.55 14.83
CA VAL A 166 2.86 3.44 14.54
C VAL A 166 4.09 3.99 13.82
N ALA A 167 5.22 3.92 14.51
CA ALA A 167 6.50 4.39 13.97
C ALA A 167 6.86 3.66 12.67
N GLY A 168 7.31 4.42 11.67
CA GLY A 168 7.80 3.88 10.39
C GLY A 168 6.73 3.66 9.31
N CYS A 169 5.44 3.84 9.60
CA CYS A 169 4.39 3.69 8.59
C CYS A 169 4.56 4.66 7.41
N SER A 170 4.79 5.94 7.67
CA SER A 170 4.98 6.96 6.61
C SER A 170 6.23 6.68 5.79
N LYS A 171 7.35 6.38 6.47
CA LYS A 171 8.61 6.00 5.80
C LYS A 171 8.44 4.77 4.90
N LYS A 172 7.71 3.75 5.36
CA LYS A 172 7.41 2.56 4.54
C LYS A 172 6.54 2.91 3.34
N ARG A 173 5.50 3.73 3.52
CA ARG A 173 4.61 4.17 2.43
C ARG A 173 5.36 4.97 1.38
N ASP A 174 6.22 5.89 1.81
CA ASP A 174 7.01 6.74 0.91
C ASP A 174 8.06 5.91 0.17
N PHE A 175 8.71 4.95 0.84
CA PHE A 175 9.61 4.00 0.18
C PHE A 175 8.90 3.19 -0.90
N ILE A 176 7.71 2.62 -0.63
CA ILE A 176 6.98 1.85 -1.65
C ILE A 176 6.63 2.76 -2.84
N ARG A 177 6.11 3.97 -2.59
CA ARG A 177 5.70 4.90 -3.65
C ARG A 177 6.87 5.42 -4.49
N ASN A 178 8.02 5.66 -3.89
CA ASN A 178 9.13 6.36 -4.54
C ASN A 178 10.22 5.42 -5.06
N CYS A 179 10.37 4.24 -4.46
CA CYS A 179 11.51 3.35 -4.72
C CYS A 179 11.10 2.03 -5.38
N ILE A 180 9.89 1.55 -5.15
CA ILE A 180 9.37 0.34 -5.80
C ILE A 180 8.55 0.79 -7.01
N LYS A 181 9.23 1.10 -8.11
CA LYS A 181 8.56 1.45 -9.37
C LYS A 181 7.76 0.27 -9.90
N ASP A 182 6.58 0.56 -10.46
CA ASP A 182 5.89 -0.36 -11.36
C ASP A 182 6.74 -0.50 -12.63
N ASN A 183 7.68 -1.45 -12.62
CA ASN A 183 8.13 -2.07 -13.88
C ASN A 183 7.04 -3.00 -14.39
#